data_AF-A0A9E0IMR9-F1
#
_entry.id   AF-A0A9E0IMR9-F1
#
_cell.length_a   1.000
_cell.length_b   1.000
_cell.length_c   1.000
_cell.angle_alpha   90.00
_cell.angle_beta   90.00
_cell.angle_gamma   90.00
#
_symmetry.space_group_name_H-M   'P 1'
#
loop_
_entity.id
_entity.type
_entity.pdbx_description
1 polymer ?
#
loop_
_entity_poly.entity_id
_entity_poly.type
_entity_poly.pdbx_seq_one_letter_code
_entity_poly.pdbx_strand_id
1 'polypeptide(L)'
;MQDQRNHTRGRSGLTSRGAFAATLLAALTAVAACGGDDGPGPTGQSGRLEGQVIIAGAVMGGGPLVGATVTISQIDENSPTGAVRTVAGTVTTDASGRYGLDVGLLNGLFLVEAAGGSYVEPTMGEMIALDAASTVRTLQHLPLLAVRTDALVSPVGHLTHALAQALLEAGQAGPDARLEDAHAMAAEHLDRHFGDVTWESAVPANTSVPAPSPTEPVR
;
A
#
# COMPACT_ATOMS: atom_id res chain seq x y z
N MET A 1 -12.95 -1.81 -69.67
CA MET A 1 -12.28 -0.71 -70.41
C MET A 1 -11.55 0.12 -69.36
N GLN A 2 -10.25 -0.08 -69.19
CA GLN A 2 -9.17 0.69 -69.86
C GLN A 2 -9.30 2.19 -69.51
N ASP A 3 -8.27 2.94 -69.13
CA ASP A 3 -6.81 2.83 -68.99
C ASP A 3 -6.45 4.31 -68.65
N GLN A 4 -5.69 4.69 -67.62
CA GLN A 4 -4.25 5.04 -67.70
C GLN A 4 -3.95 5.94 -66.49
N ARG A 5 -2.92 5.66 -65.67
CA ARG A 5 -1.54 6.19 -65.73
C ARG A 5 -1.51 7.74 -65.68
N ASN A 6 -0.65 8.45 -64.95
CA ASN A 6 0.66 8.12 -64.39
C ASN A 6 1.19 9.31 -63.56
N HIS A 7 2.14 8.99 -62.67
CA HIS A 7 3.34 9.77 -62.28
C HIS A 7 3.24 11.11 -61.54
N THR A 8 3.86 11.13 -60.34
CA THR A 8 5.16 11.81 -60.05
C THR A 8 5.63 11.39 -58.65
N ARG A 9 6.76 10.66 -58.50
CA ARG A 9 8.13 11.15 -58.13
C ARG A 9 8.10 12.28 -57.10
N GLY A 10 8.79 12.28 -55.95
CA GLY A 10 9.92 11.54 -55.39
C GLY A 10 10.51 12.39 -54.25
N ARG A 11 11.68 12.00 -53.70
CA ARG A 11 12.51 12.68 -52.65
C ARG A 11 12.06 12.40 -51.20
N SER A 12 12.91 12.11 -50.21
CA SER A 12 14.37 12.02 -50.02
C SER A 12 14.60 11.04 -48.85
N GLY A 13 15.57 10.13 -48.83
CA GLY A 13 16.99 10.45 -48.68
C GLY A 13 17.35 10.83 -47.23
N LEU A 14 17.30 9.89 -46.27
CA LEU A 14 17.91 10.06 -44.95
C LEU A 14 19.17 9.20 -44.85
N THR A 15 20.30 9.80 -45.17
CA THR A 15 21.64 9.33 -44.79
C THR A 15 22.20 10.29 -43.76
N SER A 16 22.50 9.81 -42.56
CA SER A 16 23.61 10.34 -41.77
C SER A 16 23.94 9.36 -40.64
N ARG A 17 24.99 8.57 -40.87
CA ARG A 17 25.78 7.93 -39.82
C ARG A 17 26.93 8.89 -39.50
N GLY A 18 26.90 9.52 -38.34
CA GLY A 18 28.04 10.21 -37.73
C GLY A 18 28.31 9.51 -36.38
N ALA A 19 29.37 8.70 -36.30
CA ALA A 19 30.73 9.09 -35.93
C ALA A 19 30.88 9.27 -34.41
N PHE A 20 31.45 8.23 -33.80
CA PHE A 20 32.03 8.22 -32.46
C PHE A 20 33.06 9.36 -32.34
N ALA A 21 32.87 10.23 -31.35
CA ALA A 21 33.91 11.11 -30.85
C ALA A 21 33.92 11.01 -29.33
N ALA A 22 34.94 10.32 -28.83
CA ALA A 22 35.32 10.29 -27.43
C ALA A 22 35.94 11.64 -27.05
N THR A 23 35.37 12.32 -26.06
CA THR A 23 35.98 13.48 -25.43
C THR A 23 36.05 13.22 -23.93
N LEU A 24 37.25 12.89 -23.46
CA LEU A 24 37.65 13.00 -22.07
C LEU A 24 37.72 14.50 -21.71
N LEU A 25 37.02 14.91 -20.66
CA LEU A 25 37.39 16.09 -19.88
C LEU A 25 37.04 15.87 -18.41
N ALA A 26 38.09 15.73 -17.60
CA ALA A 26 38.02 15.73 -16.15
C ALA A 26 37.80 17.16 -15.64
N ALA A 27 36.91 17.34 -14.67
CA ALA A 27 36.86 18.54 -13.85
C ALA A 27 36.43 18.16 -12.43
N LEU A 28 37.34 18.46 -11.49
CA LEU A 28 37.19 18.33 -10.05
C LEU A 28 35.91 19.00 -9.55
N THR A 29 35.08 18.27 -8.82
CA THR A 29 34.14 18.86 -7.86
C THR A 29 34.64 18.55 -6.45
N ALA A 30 34.91 19.62 -5.71
CA ALA A 30 35.35 19.61 -4.34
C ALA A 30 34.31 18.90 -3.46
N VAL A 31 34.71 17.80 -2.82
CA VAL A 31 33.95 17.22 -1.71
C VAL A 31 34.20 18.13 -0.50
N ALA A 32 33.28 19.07 -0.27
CA ALA A 32 33.15 19.72 1.02
C ALA A 32 32.72 18.65 2.03
N ALA A 33 33.70 18.04 2.69
CA ALA A 33 33.48 17.22 3.86
C ALA A 33 33.08 18.14 5.02
N CYS A 34 31.78 18.38 5.16
CA CYS A 34 31.20 18.85 6.42
C CYS A 34 31.37 17.71 7.45
N GLY A 35 32.47 17.75 8.20
CA GLY A 35 32.59 17.04 9.47
C GLY A 35 31.80 17.80 10.53
N GLY A 36 30.50 17.54 10.60
CA GLY A 36 29.64 17.89 11.73
C GLY A 36 29.46 16.64 12.58
N ASP A 37 30.10 16.65 13.75
CA ASP A 37 29.95 15.64 14.79
C ASP A 37 28.58 15.82 15.45
N ASP A 38 27.55 15.27 14.82
CA ASP A 38 26.20 15.18 15.40
C ASP A 38 26.21 14.04 16.43
N GLY A 39 26.72 14.35 17.62
CA GLY A 39 26.50 13.50 18.79
C GLY A 39 25.00 13.19 18.90
N PRO A 40 24.61 11.96 19.32
CA PRO A 40 23.20 11.60 19.41
C PRO A 40 22.52 12.54 20.40
N GLY A 41 21.82 13.54 19.86
CA GLY A 41 20.88 14.34 20.61
C GLY A 41 19.88 13.42 21.31
N PRO A 42 19.18 13.91 22.35
CA PRO A 42 18.17 13.11 23.04
C PRO A 42 17.30 12.47 21.98
N THR A 43 17.28 11.13 21.92
CA THR A 43 16.60 10.39 20.85
C THR A 43 15.16 10.86 20.85
N GLY A 44 14.85 11.75 19.92
CA GLY A 44 13.52 12.33 19.75
C GLY A 44 12.62 11.15 19.46
N GLN A 45 11.90 10.72 20.48
CA GLN A 45 10.98 9.61 20.33
C GLN A 45 9.97 10.06 19.28
N SER A 46 9.83 9.26 18.24
CA SER A 46 8.98 9.55 17.10
C SER A 46 8.00 8.40 16.91
N GLY A 47 6.76 8.72 16.58
CA GLY A 47 5.75 7.73 16.22
C GLY A 47 6.16 7.01 14.95
N ARG A 48 5.88 5.71 14.86
CA ARG A 48 6.26 4.91 13.70
C ARG A 48 5.18 3.91 13.36
N LEU A 49 4.81 3.86 12.08
CA LEU A 49 3.83 2.92 11.55
C LEU A 49 4.52 2.01 10.53
N GLU A 50 4.63 0.75 10.88
CA GLU A 50 5.12 -0.31 10.01
C GLU A 50 4.10 -1.43 9.90
N GLY A 51 4.15 -2.13 8.78
CA GLY A 51 3.18 -3.15 8.48
C GLY A 51 3.51 -3.95 7.25
N GLN A 52 2.51 -4.70 6.80
CA GLN A 52 2.56 -5.51 5.60
C GLN A 52 1.32 -5.29 4.74
N VAL A 53 1.49 -5.28 3.42
CA VAL A 53 0.38 -5.28 2.47
C VAL A 53 0.24 -6.68 1.89
N ILE A 54 -0.95 -7.27 2.01
CA ILE A 54 -1.25 -8.62 1.58
C ILE A 54 -2.50 -8.62 0.72
N ILE A 55 -2.44 -9.28 -0.43
CA ILE A 55 -3.61 -9.49 -1.30
C ILE A 55 -3.99 -10.95 -1.27
N ALA A 56 -5.25 -11.24 -0.93
CA ALA A 56 -5.79 -12.59 -0.91
C ALA A 56 -6.00 -13.15 -2.33
N GLY A 57 -5.51 -14.36 -2.57
CA GLY A 57 -5.99 -15.23 -3.65
C GLY A 57 -7.17 -16.08 -3.16
N ALA A 58 -8.05 -16.51 -4.07
CA ALA A 58 -9.36 -17.07 -3.74
C ALA A 58 -9.37 -18.38 -2.93
N VAL A 59 -8.23 -19.07 -2.75
CA VAL A 59 -8.22 -20.43 -2.16
C VAL A 59 -7.07 -20.72 -1.18
N MET A 60 -5.93 -20.01 -1.22
CA MET A 60 -4.69 -20.51 -0.60
C MET A 60 -3.86 -19.47 0.17
N GLY A 61 -4.49 -18.49 0.83
CA GLY A 61 -3.78 -17.46 1.59
C GLY A 61 -3.18 -16.39 0.68
N GLY A 62 -3.20 -15.14 1.12
CA GLY A 62 -2.72 -14.03 0.31
C GLY A 62 -1.21 -14.02 0.12
N GLY A 63 -0.76 -13.36 -0.95
CA GLY A 63 0.65 -13.08 -1.20
C GLY A 63 1.03 -11.66 -0.75
N PRO A 64 2.30 -11.42 -0.40
CA PRO A 64 2.78 -10.07 -0.15
C PRO A 64 2.68 -9.24 -1.43
N LEU A 65 2.23 -7.99 -1.31
CA LEU A 65 2.17 -7.06 -2.42
C LEU A 65 3.50 -6.30 -2.53
N VAL A 66 4.31 -6.63 -3.54
CA VAL A 66 5.65 -6.11 -3.74
C VAL A 66 5.63 -4.88 -4.65
N GLY A 67 6.40 -3.85 -4.29
CA GLY A 67 6.55 -2.64 -5.10
C GLY A 67 5.31 -1.74 -5.15
N ALA A 68 4.38 -1.89 -4.21
CA ALA A 68 3.22 -1.01 -4.09
C ALA A 68 3.59 0.30 -3.43
N THR A 69 2.96 1.39 -3.88
CA THR A 69 3.08 2.71 -3.24
C THR A 69 2.13 2.77 -2.06
N VAL A 70 2.65 2.97 -0.86
CA VAL A 70 1.89 3.11 0.38
C VAL A 70 1.89 4.57 0.80
N THR A 71 0.72 5.18 0.86
CA THR A 71 0.51 6.54 1.38
C THR A 71 -0.17 6.46 2.74
N ILE A 72 0.41 7.13 3.74
CA ILE A 72 -0.12 7.18 5.11
C ILE A 72 -0.62 8.60 5.37
N SER A 73 -1.91 8.72 5.68
CA SER A 73 -2.59 9.99 5.92
C SER A 73 -3.24 10.00 7.30
N GLN A 74 -3.06 11.07 8.06
CA GLN A 74 -3.81 11.28 9.30
C GLN A 74 -5.22 11.74 8.94
N ILE A 75 -6.22 11.10 9.53
CA ILE A 75 -7.62 11.49 9.40
C ILE A 75 -7.96 12.55 10.44
N ASP A 76 -8.78 13.53 10.07
CA ASP A 76 -9.37 14.44 11.03
C ASP A 76 -10.48 13.72 11.80
N GLU A 77 -10.22 13.36 13.06
CA GLU A 77 -11.18 12.68 13.94
C GLU A 77 -12.46 13.49 14.17
N ASN A 78 -12.44 14.81 13.93
CA ASN A 78 -13.63 15.65 14.01
C ASN A 78 -14.41 15.72 12.70
N SER A 79 -13.90 15.11 11.63
CA SER A 79 -14.58 15.07 10.34
C SER A 79 -15.61 13.93 10.32
N PRO A 80 -16.90 14.23 10.04
CA PRO A 80 -17.94 13.20 9.95
C PRO A 80 -17.72 12.25 8.77
N THR A 81 -16.95 12.67 7.76
CA THR A 81 -16.65 11.89 6.56
C THR A 81 -15.24 11.28 6.58
N GLY A 82 -14.47 11.51 7.66
CA GLY A 82 -13.08 11.09 7.75
C GLY A 82 -12.17 11.78 6.75
N ALA A 83 -12.32 13.10 6.57
CA ALA A 83 -11.43 13.89 5.73
C ALA A 83 -9.97 13.76 6.17
N VAL A 84 -9.06 13.76 5.19
CA VAL A 84 -7.62 13.77 5.46
C VAL A 84 -7.22 15.10 6.09
N ARG A 85 -6.60 15.05 7.28
CA ARG A 85 -5.99 16.21 7.94
C ARG A 85 -4.63 16.55 7.35
N THR A 86 -3.77 15.54 7.21
CA THR A 86 -2.41 15.69 6.66
C THR A 86 -1.89 14.37 6.11
N VAL A 87 -0.99 14.44 5.13
CA VAL A 87 -0.25 13.28 4.63
C VAL A 87 1.04 13.15 5.44
N ALA A 88 1.21 12.02 6.14
CA ALA A 88 2.44 11.74 6.89
C ALA A 88 3.60 11.42 5.95
N GLY A 89 3.33 10.71 4.86
CA GLY A 89 4.32 10.41 3.83
C GLY A 89 3.93 9.25 2.92
N THR A 90 4.85 8.92 2.02
CA THR A 90 4.71 7.85 1.04
C THR A 90 5.97 6.97 1.04
N VAL A 91 5.78 5.66 0.97
CA VAL A 91 6.84 4.64 0.95
C VAL A 91 6.48 3.52 -0.04
N THR A 92 7.44 2.69 -0.45
CA THR A 92 7.20 1.54 -1.32
C THR A 92 7.36 0.23 -0.55
N THR A 93 6.51 -0.76 -0.81
CA THR A 93 6.65 -2.08 -0.19
C THR A 93 7.86 -2.84 -0.71
N ASP A 94 8.54 -3.55 0.18
CA ASP A 94 9.68 -4.40 -0.17
C ASP A 94 9.26 -5.77 -0.74
N ALA A 95 10.24 -6.66 -0.96
CA ALA A 95 10.02 -8.02 -1.49
C ALA A 95 9.16 -8.91 -0.58
N SER A 96 9.01 -8.55 0.69
CA SER A 96 8.12 -9.21 1.66
C SER A 96 6.78 -8.50 1.80
N GLY A 97 6.52 -7.47 0.99
CA GLY A 97 5.32 -6.64 1.08
C GLY A 97 5.32 -5.72 2.31
N ARG A 98 6.45 -5.57 3.01
CA ARG A 98 6.57 -4.75 4.21
C ARG A 98 6.82 -3.30 3.87
N TYR A 99 6.32 -2.42 4.73
CA TYR A 99 6.54 -0.97 4.68
C TYR A 99 6.80 -0.44 6.10
N GLY A 100 7.42 0.73 6.18
CA GLY A 100 7.63 1.43 7.45
C GLY A 100 7.82 2.92 7.22
N LEU A 101 7.15 3.74 8.01
CA LEU A 101 7.23 5.20 7.94
C LEU A 101 7.31 5.80 9.34
N ASP A 102 8.21 6.75 9.52
CA ASP A 102 8.24 7.64 10.69
C ASP A 102 7.14 8.70 10.52
N VAL A 103 6.19 8.74 11.44
CA VAL A 103 5.04 9.66 11.40
C VAL A 103 5.22 10.84 12.37
N GLY A 104 6.39 11.00 12.99
CA GLY A 104 6.67 12.17 13.82
C GLY A 104 5.82 12.20 15.09
N LEU A 105 5.25 13.37 15.34
CA LEU A 105 4.30 13.61 16.43
C LEU A 105 2.84 13.39 16.01
N LEU A 106 2.58 12.84 14.82
CA LEU A 106 1.23 12.52 14.39
C LEU A 106 0.70 11.31 15.19
N ASN A 107 -0.58 11.34 15.52
CA ASN A 107 -1.26 10.32 16.32
C ASN A 107 -2.74 10.23 15.93
N GLY A 108 -3.44 9.24 16.50
CA GLY A 108 -4.86 9.03 16.26
C GLY A 108 -5.11 8.08 15.09
N LEU A 109 -6.16 8.35 14.33
CA LEU A 109 -6.57 7.51 13.20
C LEU A 109 -5.81 7.83 11.91
N PHE A 110 -5.20 6.81 11.30
CA PHE A 110 -4.51 6.89 10.03
C PHE A 110 -5.21 6.08 8.95
N LEU A 111 -5.32 6.64 7.75
CA LEU A 111 -5.62 5.90 6.53
C LEU A 111 -4.32 5.46 5.88
N VAL A 112 -4.16 4.15 5.74
CA VAL A 112 -3.08 3.53 4.98
C VAL A 112 -3.65 3.07 3.64
N GLU A 113 -3.15 3.65 2.56
CA GLU A 113 -3.57 3.34 1.19
C GLU A 113 -2.39 2.74 0.42
N ALA A 114 -2.54 1.52 -0.09
CA ALA A 114 -1.57 0.85 -0.96
C ALA A 114 -2.10 0.82 -2.40
N ALA A 115 -1.27 1.24 -3.36
CA ALA A 115 -1.62 1.33 -4.78
C ALA A 115 -0.61 0.60 -5.68
N GLY A 116 -1.11 -0.05 -6.73
CA GLY A 116 -0.29 -0.78 -7.71
C GLY A 116 0.46 -1.97 -7.10
N GLY A 117 1.68 -2.21 -7.58
CA GLY A 117 2.51 -3.33 -7.15
C GLY A 117 2.16 -4.65 -7.84
N SER A 118 2.75 -5.74 -7.36
CA SER A 118 2.52 -7.09 -7.89
C SER A 118 2.58 -8.14 -6.79
N TYR A 119 1.87 -9.25 -6.98
CA TYR A 119 1.91 -10.40 -6.09
C TYR A 119 1.91 -11.69 -6.91
N VAL A 120 2.34 -12.78 -6.28
CA VAL A 120 2.24 -14.12 -6.88
C VAL A 120 0.92 -14.74 -6.46
N GLU A 121 0.08 -15.09 -7.43
CA GLU A 121 -1.17 -15.79 -7.15
C GLU A 121 -0.84 -17.21 -6.67
N PRO A 122 -1.31 -17.62 -5.48
CA PRO A 122 -0.85 -18.84 -4.82
C PRO A 122 -1.30 -20.14 -5.51
N THR A 123 -2.38 -20.11 -6.29
CA THR A 123 -2.96 -21.29 -6.95
C THR A 123 -2.24 -21.64 -8.25
N MET A 124 -1.85 -20.63 -9.04
CA MET A 124 -1.27 -20.73 -10.37
C MET A 124 0.23 -20.44 -10.37
N GLY A 125 0.74 -19.75 -9.35
CA GLY A 125 2.12 -19.26 -9.29
C GLY A 125 2.39 -18.11 -10.27
N GLU A 126 1.35 -17.53 -10.86
CA GLU A 126 1.47 -16.43 -11.82
C GLU A 126 1.69 -15.11 -11.09
N MET A 127 2.59 -14.28 -11.63
CA MET A 127 2.77 -12.91 -11.16
C MET A 127 1.64 -12.03 -11.70
N ILE A 128 0.83 -11.48 -10.81
CA ILE A 128 -0.24 -10.55 -11.12
C ILE A 128 0.21 -9.14 -10.75
N ALA A 129 0.22 -8.25 -11.74
CA ALA A 129 0.42 -6.81 -11.52
C ALA A 129 -0.93 -6.12 -11.31
N LEU A 130 -1.01 -5.28 -10.28
CA LEU A 130 -2.18 -4.44 -10.05
C LEU A 130 -2.03 -3.12 -10.82
N ASP A 131 -3.16 -2.63 -11.33
CA ASP A 131 -3.20 -1.30 -11.94
C ASP A 131 -2.83 -0.22 -10.91
N ALA A 132 -2.11 0.81 -11.36
CA ALA A 132 -1.63 1.87 -10.47
C ALA A 132 -2.76 2.69 -9.81
N ALA A 133 -3.96 2.69 -10.38
CA ALA A 133 -5.15 3.32 -9.78
C ALA A 133 -5.93 2.37 -8.85
N SER A 134 -5.62 1.07 -8.85
CA SER A 134 -6.22 0.12 -7.92
C SER A 134 -5.62 0.30 -6.53
N THR A 135 -6.48 0.49 -5.53
CA THR A 135 -6.08 0.80 -4.16
C THR A 135 -6.69 -0.15 -3.15
N VAL A 136 -5.91 -0.50 -2.13
CA VAL A 136 -6.37 -1.18 -0.92
C VAL A 136 -6.19 -0.20 0.23
N ARG A 137 -7.21 -0.08 1.08
CA ARG A 137 -7.28 0.93 2.14
C ARG A 137 -7.48 0.24 3.46
N THR A 138 -6.86 0.71 4.53
CA THR A 138 -7.14 0.23 5.89
C THR A 138 -6.94 1.37 6.86
N LEU A 139 -7.78 1.41 7.91
CA LEU A 139 -7.62 2.36 8.99
C LEU A 139 -6.77 1.75 10.11
N GLN A 140 -5.88 2.56 10.68
CA GLN A 140 -4.94 2.14 11.72
C GLN A 140 -4.91 3.22 12.81
N HIS A 141 -5.26 2.85 14.04
CA HIS A 141 -5.07 3.74 15.19
C HIS A 141 -3.62 3.66 15.71
N LEU A 142 -3.02 4.81 15.97
CA LEU A 142 -1.66 4.92 16.52
C LEU A 142 -1.60 5.98 17.62
N PRO A 143 -1.33 5.61 18.89
CA PRO A 143 -1.13 6.57 19.97
C PRO A 143 0.09 7.48 19.74
N LEU A 144 0.13 8.61 20.44
CA LEU A 144 1.23 9.58 20.35
C LEU A 144 2.58 8.92 20.72
N LEU A 145 3.58 9.06 19.84
CA LEU A 145 4.92 8.46 19.94
C LEU A 145 4.96 6.92 19.96
N ALA A 146 3.84 6.25 19.64
CA ALA A 146 3.81 4.80 19.59
C ALA A 146 4.52 4.25 18.34
N VAL A 147 5.08 3.05 18.49
CA VAL A 147 5.62 2.26 17.39
C VAL A 147 4.71 1.07 17.17
N ARG A 148 4.16 0.94 15.96
CA ARG A 148 3.35 -0.20 15.54
C ARG A 148 4.06 -0.93 14.41
N THR A 149 4.22 -2.25 14.54
CA THR A 149 5.01 -3.07 13.60
C THR A 149 4.22 -4.20 12.93
N ASP A 150 2.93 -4.27 13.25
CA ASP A 150 1.99 -5.34 12.92
C ASP A 150 0.78 -4.84 12.14
N ALA A 151 0.82 -3.61 11.62
CA ALA A 151 -0.29 -3.08 10.82
C ALA A 151 -0.48 -3.93 9.56
N LEU A 152 -1.71 -4.37 9.32
CA LEU A 152 -2.05 -5.13 8.12
C LEU A 152 -2.89 -4.27 7.17
N VAL A 153 -2.46 -4.19 5.91
CA VAL A 153 -3.28 -3.69 4.81
C VAL A 153 -3.75 -4.88 3.99
N SER A 154 -5.05 -5.12 3.98
CA SER A 154 -5.65 -6.32 3.37
C SER A 154 -7.01 -6.04 2.72
N PRO A 155 -7.52 -6.95 1.87
CA PRO A 155 -8.87 -6.87 1.35
C PRO A 155 -9.93 -6.77 2.45
N VAL A 156 -9.75 -7.45 3.59
CA VAL A 156 -10.71 -7.35 4.71
C VAL A 156 -10.65 -5.97 5.35
N GLY A 157 -9.45 -5.41 5.55
CA GLY A 157 -9.30 -4.02 6.01
C GLY A 157 -9.94 -3.02 5.04
N HIS A 158 -9.85 -3.27 3.73
CA HIS A 158 -10.51 -2.45 2.70
C HIS A 158 -12.03 -2.57 2.73
N LEU A 159 -12.56 -3.78 2.87
CA LEU A 159 -14.00 -3.99 3.06
C LEU A 159 -14.50 -3.33 4.35
N THR A 160 -13.71 -3.40 5.43
CA THR A 160 -14.03 -2.74 6.71
C THR A 160 -14.12 -1.23 6.52
N HIS A 161 -13.13 -0.63 5.85
CA HIS A 161 -13.13 0.79 5.54
C HIS A 161 -14.32 1.20 4.65
N ALA A 162 -14.60 0.45 3.59
CA ALA A 162 -15.72 0.72 2.68
C ALA A 162 -17.08 0.60 3.39
N LEU A 163 -17.24 -0.41 4.25
CA LEU A 163 -18.46 -0.58 5.05
C LEU A 163 -18.63 0.55 6.07
N ALA A 164 -17.54 0.98 6.72
CA ALA A 164 -17.57 2.12 7.65
C ALA A 164 -18.07 3.40 6.95
N GLN A 165 -17.58 3.67 5.73
CA GLN A 165 -18.05 4.80 4.92
C GLN A 165 -19.54 4.66 4.57
N ALA A 166 -19.98 3.47 4.14
CA ALA A 166 -21.38 3.23 3.82
C ALA A 166 -22.31 3.41 5.05
N LEU A 167 -21.89 2.97 6.23
CA LEU A 167 -22.63 3.14 7.48
C LEU A 167 -22.78 4.62 7.86
N LEU A 168 -21.74 5.44 7.64
CA LEU A 168 -21.82 6.89 7.85
C LEU A 168 -22.75 7.56 6.85
N GLU A 169 -22.60 7.26 5.56
CA GLU A 169 -23.43 7.84 4.50
C GLU A 169 -24.92 7.51 4.67
N ALA A 170 -25.21 6.30 5.16
CA ALA A 170 -26.57 5.86 5.46
C ALA A 170 -27.13 6.39 6.80
N GLY A 171 -26.32 7.09 7.60
CA GLY A 171 -26.69 7.53 8.96
C GLY A 171 -26.91 6.38 9.94
N GLN A 172 -26.41 5.19 9.65
CA GLN A 172 -26.60 3.97 10.43
C GLN A 172 -25.64 3.86 11.61
N ALA A 173 -24.54 4.62 11.59
CA ALA A 173 -23.60 4.70 12.71
C ALA A 173 -24.14 5.56 13.87
N GLY A 174 -25.15 6.41 13.62
CA GLY A 174 -25.74 7.33 14.58
C GLY A 174 -25.56 8.81 14.18
N PRO A 175 -26.32 9.74 14.80
CA PRO A 175 -26.38 11.15 14.38
C PRO A 175 -25.07 11.93 14.59
N ASP A 176 -24.24 11.50 15.55
CA ASP A 176 -22.96 12.13 15.90
C ASP A 176 -21.76 11.21 15.66
N ALA A 177 -21.99 10.07 14.99
CA ALA A 177 -20.95 9.08 14.74
C ALA A 177 -19.91 9.60 13.74
N ARG A 178 -18.66 9.21 13.99
CA ARG A 178 -17.49 9.54 13.18
C ARG A 178 -16.99 8.28 12.47
N LEU A 179 -16.00 8.46 11.60
CA LEU A 179 -15.39 7.34 10.88
C LEU A 179 -14.84 6.27 11.81
N GLU A 180 -14.31 6.65 12.98
CA GLU A 180 -13.85 5.69 13.98
C GLU A 180 -14.98 4.81 14.52
N ASP A 181 -16.13 5.40 14.87
CA ASP A 181 -17.29 4.65 15.38
C ASP A 181 -17.84 3.69 14.32
N ALA A 182 -18.01 4.19 13.09
CA ALA A 182 -18.48 3.38 11.98
C ALA A 182 -17.48 2.27 11.61
N HIS A 183 -16.18 2.54 11.76
CA HIS A 183 -15.14 1.54 11.57
C HIS A 183 -15.20 0.45 12.64
N ALA A 184 -15.37 0.82 13.91
CA ALA A 184 -15.54 -0.16 14.99
C ALA A 184 -16.76 -1.08 14.74
N MET A 185 -17.89 -0.51 14.30
CA MET A 185 -19.08 -1.28 13.93
C MET A 185 -18.84 -2.20 12.73
N ALA A 186 -18.16 -1.70 11.69
CA ALA A 186 -17.83 -2.49 10.50
C ALA A 186 -16.86 -3.63 10.83
N ALA A 187 -15.83 -3.35 11.64
CA ALA A 187 -14.86 -4.33 12.09
C ALA A 187 -15.54 -5.41 12.92
N GLU A 188 -16.35 -5.04 13.93
CA GLU A 188 -17.10 -6.01 14.73
C GLU A 188 -18.01 -6.90 13.88
N HIS A 189 -18.65 -6.33 12.85
CA HIS A 189 -19.49 -7.08 11.94
C HIS A 189 -18.67 -8.12 11.14
N LEU A 190 -17.54 -7.71 10.57
CA LEU A 190 -16.70 -8.56 9.73
C LEU A 190 -15.91 -9.58 10.56
N ASP A 191 -15.36 -9.19 11.70
CA ASP A 191 -14.67 -10.08 12.64
C ASP A 191 -15.61 -11.23 13.02
N ARG A 192 -16.85 -10.93 13.44
CA ARG A 192 -17.87 -11.94 13.74
C ARG A 192 -18.21 -12.80 12.53
N HIS A 193 -18.31 -12.20 11.34
CA HIS A 193 -18.60 -12.93 10.11
C HIS A 193 -17.51 -13.98 9.78
N PHE A 194 -16.25 -13.67 10.10
CA PHE A 194 -15.09 -14.51 9.82
C PHE A 194 -14.56 -15.29 11.04
N GLY A 195 -15.38 -15.46 12.09
CA GLY A 195 -15.04 -16.31 13.23
C GLY A 195 -14.23 -15.62 14.33
N ASP A 196 -14.56 -14.36 14.64
CA ASP A 196 -13.99 -13.55 15.71
C ASP A 196 -12.48 -13.27 15.56
N VAL A 197 -12.04 -13.05 14.31
CA VAL A 197 -10.66 -12.71 13.96
C VAL A 197 -10.49 -11.19 13.87
N THR A 198 -9.53 -10.61 14.60
CA THR A 198 -9.19 -9.18 14.49
C THR A 198 -8.31 -8.91 13.28
N TRP A 199 -8.91 -8.50 12.17
CA TRP A 199 -8.22 -8.39 10.87
C TRP A 199 -7.18 -7.27 10.76
N GLU A 200 -7.20 -6.26 11.64
CA GLU A 200 -6.22 -5.16 11.61
C GLU A 200 -4.79 -5.59 11.94
N SER A 201 -4.64 -6.72 12.64
CA SER A 201 -3.36 -7.27 13.14
C SER A 201 -3.25 -8.79 12.96
N ALA A 202 -4.17 -9.39 12.19
CA ALA A 202 -4.18 -10.83 11.96
C ALA A 202 -2.87 -11.29 11.32
N VAL A 203 -2.26 -12.33 11.90
CA VAL A 203 -1.08 -12.97 11.32
C VAL A 203 -1.55 -13.95 10.25
N PRO A 204 -1.09 -13.81 8.98
CA PRO A 204 -1.42 -14.78 7.95
C PRO A 204 -0.95 -16.18 8.34
N ALA A 205 -1.80 -17.17 8.11
CA ALA A 205 -1.43 -18.57 8.33
C ALA A 205 -0.29 -18.99 7.40
N ASN A 206 0.64 -19.79 7.93
CA ASN A 206 1.69 -20.39 7.10
C ASN A 206 1.10 -21.51 6.25
N THR A 207 0.94 -21.26 4.95
CA THR A 207 0.35 -22.22 4.00
C THR A 207 1.27 -23.36 3.61
N SER A 208 2.54 -23.31 4.03
CA SER A 208 3.46 -24.45 3.94
C SER A 208 3.16 -25.53 4.99
N VAL A 209 2.32 -25.21 5.97
CA VAL A 209 1.82 -26.15 6.98
C VAL A 209 0.39 -26.54 6.61
N PRO A 210 0.09 -27.83 6.40
CA PRO A 210 -1.27 -28.28 6.17
C PRO A 210 -2.18 -27.81 7.31
N ALA A 211 -3.34 -27.25 6.97
CA ALA A 211 -4.32 -26.89 7.97
C ALA A 211 -4.75 -28.16 8.74
N PRO A 212 -4.89 -28.10 10.07
CA PRO A 212 -5.43 -29.22 10.82
C PRO A 212 -6.84 -29.49 10.29
N SER A 213 -7.06 -30.70 9.75
CA SER A 213 -8.37 -31.12 9.27
C SER A 213 -9.33 -31.19 10.47
N PRO A 214 -10.46 -30.47 10.47
CA PRO A 214 -11.48 -30.63 11.51
C PRO A 214 -12.18 -31.99 11.42
N THR A 215 -12.00 -32.73 10.33
CA THR A 215 -12.41 -34.12 10.20
C THR A 215 -11.22 -35.02 10.44
N GLU A 216 -11.14 -35.64 11.62
CA GLU A 216 -10.41 -36.90 11.76
C GLU A 216 -11.05 -37.93 10.81
N PRO A 217 -10.27 -38.84 10.20
CA PRO A 217 -10.86 -39.94 9.46
C PRO A 217 -11.66 -40.80 10.44
N VAL A 218 -12.98 -40.85 10.24
CA VAL A 218 -13.85 -41.82 10.91
C VAL A 218 -13.32 -43.20 10.52
N ARG A 219 -12.77 -43.93 11.49
CA ARG A 219 -12.31 -45.32 11.31
C ARG A 219 -13.46 -46.27 11.06
#